data_AF-A0A6G1KN39-F1
#
_entry.id   AF-A0A6G1KN39-F1
#
_cell.length_a   1.000
_cell.length_b   1.000
_cell.length_c   1.000
_cell.angle_alpha   90.00
_cell.angle_beta   90.00
_cell.angle_gamma   90.00
#
_symmetry.space_group_name_H-M   'P 1'
#
loop_
_entity.id
_entity.type
_entity.pdbx_description
1 polymer ?
#
loop_
_entity_poly.entity_id
_entity_poly.type
_entity_poly.pdbx_seq_one_letter_code
_entity_poly.pdbx_strand_id
1 'polypeptide(L)'
;MRYSFTALALVAVTSAHQNFHQFWVNDVSPGYQIGVRMPPSNSPVTDVTSNDMACNVGGSTVPSTVETVAAAEGDKITVGWDTSGHPGPITHFLFGPVDSAAAASGVGAGWFKIDELDYKNGTWANAVLEAAGGNYTFTLPTGLASGEYLLRSEMLALHGAQTVGGAQFYIGCAQLKITGTGSGSCTPTISIPGAYKAEDANIYIPNVYNGFDASNYTAPGGPVAVCGGSGTAPVATSAPVAIASSTAVLAPSSVIASTAAVVAPSSVAPVVSSVPTKAANSTLPTFVVPTQVAPTTLATLVASASSNGTAPTFPTPSAPVSAPAPAPSAGTGGSVALYGQCGGANWTGATTCATGAKCEKMNDYYSQCVGSVVRRSRQYVPGL
;
A
#
# COMPACT_ATOMS: atom_id res chain seq x y z
N MET A 1 50.26 -11.27 -26.82
CA MET A 1 49.41 -10.53 -25.87
C MET A 1 48.11 -11.30 -25.72
N ARG A 2 47.82 -11.85 -24.53
CA ARG A 2 46.55 -12.49 -24.22
C ARG A 2 45.81 -11.55 -23.28
N TYR A 3 44.75 -10.91 -23.77
CA TYR A 3 43.91 -10.03 -22.96
C TYR A 3 42.95 -10.91 -22.15
N SER A 4 43.19 -11.02 -20.84
CA SER A 4 42.21 -11.57 -19.91
C SER A 4 41.17 -10.50 -19.62
N PHE A 5 39.94 -10.71 -20.10
CA PHE A 5 38.78 -9.91 -19.70
C PHE A 5 38.29 -10.43 -18.35
N THR A 6 38.54 -9.67 -17.29
CA THR A 6 37.95 -9.93 -15.97
C THR A 6 36.51 -9.42 -16.02
N ALA A 7 35.54 -10.34 -16.16
CA ALA A 7 34.13 -10.00 -16.08
C ALA A 7 33.78 -9.62 -14.63
N LEU A 8 33.49 -8.34 -14.40
CA LEU A 8 32.97 -7.86 -13.12
C LEU A 8 31.50 -8.26 -13.03
N ALA A 9 31.19 -9.33 -12.29
CA ALA A 9 29.82 -9.71 -12.00
C ALA A 9 29.20 -8.68 -11.05
N LEU A 10 28.32 -7.81 -11.57
CA LEU A 10 27.41 -7.05 -10.71
C LEU A 10 26.44 -8.04 -10.07
N VAL A 11 26.59 -8.27 -8.77
CA VAL A 11 25.58 -8.98 -7.98
C VAL A 11 24.42 -7.99 -7.79
N ALA A 12 23.34 -8.18 -8.55
CA ALA A 12 22.08 -7.49 -8.27
C ALA A 12 21.56 -8.02 -6.94
N VAL A 13 21.61 -7.18 -5.89
CA VAL A 13 20.89 -7.43 -4.64
C VAL A 13 19.41 -7.22 -4.92
N THR A 14 18.68 -8.31 -5.19
CA THR A 14 17.22 -8.26 -5.29
C THR A 14 16.67 -8.03 -3.88
N SER A 15 16.07 -6.86 -3.65
CA SER A 15 15.32 -6.61 -2.42
C SER A 15 14.10 -7.52 -2.43
N ALA A 16 13.91 -8.30 -1.37
CA ALA A 16 12.75 -9.17 -1.29
C ALA A 16 11.49 -8.36 -0.86
N HIS A 17 11.69 -7.34 -0.02
CA HIS A 17 10.61 -6.50 0.51
C HIS A 17 10.39 -5.27 -0.38
N GLN A 18 9.12 -4.86 -0.55
CA GLN A 18 8.73 -3.87 -1.55
C GLN A 18 7.73 -2.84 -1.03
N ASN A 19 7.79 -1.62 -1.57
CA ASN A 19 6.77 -0.59 -1.39
C ASN A 19 6.18 -0.13 -2.72
N PHE A 20 4.89 0.20 -2.69
CA PHE A 20 4.27 1.03 -3.71
C PHE A 20 4.76 2.46 -3.49
N HIS A 21 5.55 2.99 -4.41
CA HIS A 21 6.22 4.27 -4.20
C HIS A 21 5.81 5.35 -5.18
N GLN A 22 5.14 5.01 -6.30
CA GLN A 22 4.79 5.99 -7.31
C GLN A 22 3.66 5.50 -8.20
N PHE A 23 2.85 6.42 -8.72
CA PHE A 23 1.87 6.08 -9.75
C PHE A 23 1.81 7.15 -10.84
N TRP A 24 1.19 6.79 -11.96
CA TRP A 24 0.94 7.66 -13.10
C TRP A 24 -0.53 7.55 -13.51
N VAL A 25 -1.11 8.68 -13.94
CA VAL A 25 -2.37 8.75 -14.66
C VAL A 25 -2.04 9.18 -16.09
N ASN A 26 -2.30 8.32 -17.07
CA ASN A 26 -1.95 8.55 -18.48
C ASN A 26 -0.49 9.03 -18.64
N ASP A 27 0.45 8.29 -18.05
CA ASP A 27 1.90 8.55 -18.09
C ASP A 27 2.36 9.85 -17.37
N VAL A 28 1.47 10.53 -16.64
CA VAL A 28 1.80 11.68 -15.80
C VAL A 28 1.82 11.29 -14.32
N SER A 29 2.94 11.50 -13.64
CA SER A 29 3.10 11.19 -12.22
C SER A 29 3.22 12.45 -11.35
N PRO A 30 2.65 12.43 -10.13
CA PRO A 30 2.95 13.44 -9.10
C PRO A 30 4.43 13.43 -8.63
N GLY A 31 5.15 12.33 -8.87
CA GLY A 31 6.55 12.15 -8.45
C GLY A 31 6.75 10.96 -7.50
N TYR A 32 8.01 10.60 -7.28
CA TYR A 32 8.38 9.50 -6.39
C TYR A 32 8.00 9.82 -4.94
N GLN A 33 7.22 8.94 -4.31
CA GLN A 33 6.64 9.06 -2.96
C GLN A 33 5.72 10.27 -2.77
N ILE A 34 5.24 10.85 -3.88
CA ILE A 34 4.26 11.93 -3.89
C ILE A 34 2.89 11.35 -4.26
N GLY A 35 1.84 11.74 -3.55
CA GLY A 35 0.48 11.23 -3.78
C GLY A 35 0.23 9.80 -3.30
N VAL A 36 1.23 9.13 -2.71
CA VAL A 36 1.11 7.80 -2.11
C VAL A 36 1.27 7.88 -0.59
N ARG A 37 0.39 7.21 0.15
CA ARG A 37 0.48 7.05 1.60
C ARG A 37 1.55 6.01 1.94
N MET A 38 2.80 6.48 1.95
CA MET A 38 3.96 5.61 2.18
C MET A 38 3.96 5.03 3.60
N PRO A 39 4.16 3.71 3.77
CA PRO A 39 4.41 3.12 5.08
C PRO A 39 5.79 3.53 5.64
N PRO A 40 6.02 3.39 6.96
CA PRO A 40 7.29 3.75 7.60
C PRO A 40 8.45 2.80 7.28
N SER A 41 8.15 1.60 6.77
CA SER A 41 9.13 0.61 6.32
C SER A 41 8.56 -0.19 5.15
N ASN A 42 9.39 -1.04 4.53
CA ASN A 42 8.94 -2.03 3.55
C ASN A 42 8.52 -3.36 4.20
N SER A 43 8.23 -3.38 5.50
CA SER A 43 7.74 -4.60 6.16
C SER A 43 6.31 -4.92 5.72
N PRO A 44 5.95 -6.20 5.53
CA PRO A 44 4.60 -6.57 5.15
C PRO A 44 3.63 -6.46 6.33
N VAL A 45 2.35 -6.28 6.02
CA VAL A 45 1.25 -6.58 6.94
C VAL A 45 0.97 -8.08 6.84
N THR A 46 0.81 -8.76 7.96
CA THR A 46 0.50 -10.22 8.00
C THR A 46 -0.81 -10.53 8.74
N ASP A 47 -1.22 -9.66 9.67
CA ASP A 47 -2.50 -9.77 10.35
C ASP A 47 -3.64 -9.23 9.48
N VAL A 48 -4.36 -10.14 8.83
CA VAL A 48 -5.50 -9.82 7.95
C VAL A 48 -6.70 -9.18 8.68
N THR A 49 -6.69 -9.17 10.02
CA THR A 49 -7.72 -8.54 10.85
C THR A 49 -7.38 -7.10 11.24
N SER A 50 -6.13 -6.67 11.04
CA SER A 50 -5.67 -5.31 11.36
C SER A 50 -6.28 -4.27 10.41
N ASN A 51 -6.48 -3.05 10.93
CA ASN A 51 -6.82 -1.88 10.12
C ASN A 51 -5.73 -1.52 9.11
N ASP A 52 -4.48 -1.95 9.36
CA ASP A 52 -3.36 -1.74 8.43
C ASP A 52 -3.58 -2.47 7.10
N MET A 53 -4.51 -3.43 7.02
CA MET A 53 -4.85 -4.08 5.75
C MET A 53 -5.48 -3.13 4.73
N ALA A 54 -6.09 -2.03 5.17
CA ALA A 54 -6.71 -1.06 4.27
C ALA A 54 -5.66 -0.31 3.46
N CYS A 55 -4.75 0.40 4.13
CA CYS A 55 -3.77 1.29 3.51
C CYS A 55 -2.36 1.21 4.12
N ASN A 56 -2.00 0.07 4.70
CA ASN A 56 -0.74 -0.18 5.41
C ASN A 56 -0.61 0.60 6.74
N VAL A 57 0.47 0.32 7.48
CA VAL A 57 0.79 0.95 8.77
C VAL A 57 0.86 2.46 8.62
N GLY A 58 0.04 3.17 9.40
CA GLY A 58 -0.05 4.63 9.34
C GLY A 58 -0.85 5.17 8.16
N GLY A 59 -1.45 4.32 7.32
CA GLY A 59 -2.19 4.72 6.11
C GLY A 59 -3.46 5.54 6.35
N SER A 60 -3.92 5.68 7.60
CA SER A 60 -4.99 6.63 7.97
C SER A 60 -4.49 8.05 8.20
N THR A 61 -3.17 8.23 8.37
CA THR A 61 -2.54 9.55 8.51
C THR A 61 -1.98 9.95 7.16
N VAL A 62 -2.55 10.99 6.56
CA VAL A 62 -2.17 11.45 5.22
C VAL A 62 -1.01 12.45 5.30
N PRO A 63 0.20 12.13 4.81
CA PRO A 63 1.30 13.09 4.76
C PRO A 63 0.97 14.29 3.89
N SER A 64 1.57 15.45 4.16
CA SER A 64 1.36 16.67 3.36
C SER A 64 1.82 16.56 1.91
N THR A 65 2.62 15.55 1.58
CA THR A 65 3.06 15.22 0.21
C THR A 65 2.00 14.45 -0.58
N VAL A 66 0.89 14.06 0.04
CA VAL A 66 -0.19 13.34 -0.63
C VAL A 66 -1.26 14.33 -1.08
N GLU A 67 -1.35 14.49 -2.39
CA GLU A 67 -2.41 15.26 -3.05
C GLU A 67 -3.44 14.33 -3.68
N THR A 68 -4.67 14.81 -3.83
CA THR A 68 -5.71 14.11 -4.59
C THR A 68 -5.52 14.39 -6.09
N VAL A 69 -5.13 13.36 -6.84
CA VAL A 69 -4.74 13.48 -8.25
C VAL A 69 -5.96 13.32 -9.15
N ALA A 70 -6.12 14.20 -10.14
CA ALA A 70 -7.21 14.11 -11.09
C ALA A 70 -7.05 12.88 -12.01
N ALA A 71 -8.14 12.16 -12.25
CA ALA A 71 -8.24 11.08 -13.22
C ALA A 71 -9.66 11.03 -13.79
N ALA A 72 -9.85 10.31 -14.89
CA ALA A 72 -11.14 9.98 -15.45
C ALA A 72 -11.35 8.46 -15.50
N GLU A 73 -12.60 8.01 -15.47
CA GLU A 73 -12.89 6.63 -15.83
C GLU A 73 -12.31 6.29 -17.22
N GLY A 74 -11.79 5.07 -17.38
CA GLY A 74 -11.10 4.68 -18.61
C GLY A 74 -9.65 5.19 -18.74
N ASP A 75 -9.15 6.04 -17.83
CA ASP A 75 -7.73 6.41 -17.82
C ASP A 75 -6.84 5.22 -17.50
N LYS A 76 -5.62 5.25 -18.04
CA LYS A 76 -4.57 4.30 -17.67
C LYS A 76 -3.94 4.70 -16.36
N ILE A 77 -3.87 3.75 -15.44
CA ILE A 77 -3.14 3.89 -14.18
C ILE A 77 -1.95 2.97 -14.23
N THR A 78 -0.77 3.53 -14.02
CA THR A 78 0.45 2.75 -13.80
C THR A 78 0.82 2.84 -12.33
N VAL A 79 1.05 1.71 -11.68
CA VAL A 79 1.62 1.64 -10.33
C VAL A 79 3.07 1.23 -10.42
N GLY A 80 3.93 1.88 -9.64
CA GLY A 80 5.36 1.63 -9.53
C GLY A 80 5.70 1.11 -8.15
N TRP A 81 6.22 -0.12 -8.14
CA TRP A 81 6.65 -0.85 -6.97
C TRP A 81 8.16 -1.07 -6.99
N ASP A 82 8.78 -1.14 -5.81
CA ASP A 82 10.13 -1.69 -5.71
C ASP A 82 10.13 -3.11 -6.29
N THR A 83 11.18 -3.47 -7.04
CA THR A 83 11.26 -4.82 -7.60
C THR A 83 11.45 -5.86 -6.49
N SER A 84 10.76 -6.99 -6.62
CA SER A 84 10.77 -8.06 -5.62
C SER A 84 10.76 -9.44 -6.26
N GLY A 85 11.65 -10.31 -5.76
CA GLY A 85 11.67 -11.74 -6.09
C GLY A 85 10.58 -12.56 -5.39
N HIS A 86 9.70 -11.95 -4.59
CA HIS A 86 8.65 -12.68 -3.89
C HIS A 86 7.47 -13.04 -4.81
N PRO A 87 7.20 -14.35 -5.03
CA PRO A 87 6.11 -14.78 -5.91
C PRO A 87 4.74 -14.42 -5.34
N GLY A 88 3.86 -13.98 -6.24
CA GLY A 88 2.46 -13.76 -5.91
C GLY A 88 1.74 -12.79 -6.85
N PRO A 89 0.45 -12.55 -6.61
CA PRO A 89 -0.39 -11.68 -7.43
C PRO A 89 -0.18 -10.19 -7.11
N ILE A 90 -0.72 -9.36 -8.00
CA ILE A 90 -1.02 -7.95 -7.73
C ILE A 90 -2.54 -7.71 -7.90
N THR A 91 -3.12 -6.94 -6.98
CA THR A 91 -4.55 -6.56 -7.04
C THR A 91 -4.74 -5.07 -6.77
N HIS A 92 -5.82 -4.53 -7.32
CA HIS A 92 -6.15 -3.11 -7.24
C HIS A 92 -7.60 -2.93 -6.84
N PHE A 93 -7.85 -2.02 -5.91
CA PHE A 93 -9.19 -1.72 -5.42
C PHE A 93 -9.42 -0.21 -5.36
N LEU A 94 -10.68 0.19 -5.51
CA LEU A 94 -11.13 1.55 -5.19
C LEU A 94 -12.02 1.53 -3.96
N PHE A 95 -11.92 2.59 -3.15
CA PHE A 95 -12.83 2.91 -2.05
C PHE A 95 -13.43 4.29 -2.28
N GLY A 96 -14.75 4.35 -2.47
CA GLY A 96 -15.47 5.59 -2.67
C GLY A 96 -16.65 5.47 -3.63
N PRO A 97 -17.23 6.61 -4.06
CA PRO A 97 -16.73 7.96 -3.77
C PRO A 97 -16.85 8.32 -2.27
N VAL A 98 -15.87 9.04 -1.75
CA VAL A 98 -15.84 9.58 -0.38
C VAL A 98 -15.95 11.11 -0.39
N ASP A 99 -16.34 11.69 0.75
CA ASP A 99 -16.41 13.16 0.89
C ASP A 99 -15.04 13.83 0.75
N SER A 100 -14.00 13.18 1.28
CA SER A 100 -12.62 13.62 1.13
C SER A 100 -11.69 12.42 1.18
N ALA A 101 -10.95 12.19 0.10
CA ALA A 101 -9.92 11.16 0.07
C ALA A 101 -8.84 11.47 1.12
N ALA A 102 -8.47 12.74 1.32
CA ALA A 102 -7.48 13.14 2.31
C ALA A 102 -7.89 12.87 3.78
N ALA A 103 -9.18 12.65 4.06
CA ALA A 103 -9.67 12.32 5.41
C ALA A 103 -10.11 10.85 5.54
N ALA A 104 -10.33 10.14 4.44
CA ALA A 104 -10.78 8.75 4.46
C ALA A 104 -9.67 7.81 4.93
N SER A 105 -9.96 6.98 5.94
CA SER A 105 -9.05 5.93 6.41
C SER A 105 -9.00 4.72 5.48
N GLY A 106 -10.09 4.47 4.74
CA GLY A 106 -10.28 3.25 3.95
C GLY A 106 -10.61 2.02 4.79
N VAL A 107 -10.78 2.14 6.11
CA VAL A 107 -11.13 1.00 6.97
C VAL A 107 -12.62 0.70 6.87
N GLY A 108 -12.96 -0.55 6.58
CA GLY A 108 -14.33 -1.06 6.55
C GLY A 108 -14.86 -1.37 5.16
N ALA A 109 -16.18 -1.37 5.03
CA ALA A 109 -16.90 -1.75 3.82
C ALA A 109 -16.89 -0.66 2.75
N GLY A 110 -16.86 -1.06 1.48
CA GLY A 110 -16.94 -0.14 0.34
C GLY A 110 -15.82 -0.29 -0.68
N TRP A 111 -14.87 -1.19 -0.43
CA TRP A 111 -13.84 -1.55 -1.42
C TRP A 111 -14.45 -2.38 -2.53
N PHE A 112 -14.04 -2.13 -3.77
CA PHE A 112 -14.34 -3.00 -4.90
C PHE A 112 -13.09 -3.21 -5.74
N LYS A 113 -12.84 -4.46 -6.13
CA LYS A 113 -11.67 -4.84 -6.93
C LYS A 113 -11.87 -4.28 -8.34
N ILE A 114 -10.86 -3.63 -8.90
CA ILE A 114 -10.93 -3.03 -10.24
C ILE A 114 -9.97 -3.69 -11.22
N ASP A 115 -8.94 -4.36 -10.71
CA ASP A 115 -7.94 -5.03 -11.53
C ASP A 115 -7.18 -6.10 -10.72
N GLU A 116 -6.71 -7.14 -11.41
CA GLU A 116 -5.97 -8.26 -10.86
C GLU A 116 -5.04 -8.87 -11.92
N LEU A 117 -3.82 -9.19 -11.51
CA LEU A 117 -2.95 -10.11 -12.22
C LEU A 117 -2.41 -11.15 -11.25
N ASP A 118 -2.70 -12.41 -11.54
CA ASP A 118 -2.30 -13.57 -10.75
C ASP A 118 -1.05 -14.25 -11.33
N TYR A 119 -1.20 -15.52 -11.73
CA TYR A 119 -0.21 -16.33 -12.40
C TYR A 119 -0.64 -16.56 -13.85
N LYS A 120 0.14 -16.05 -14.80
CA LYS A 120 -0.19 -16.14 -16.23
C LYS A 120 1.04 -16.50 -17.03
N ASN A 121 0.88 -17.36 -18.03
CA ASN A 121 1.96 -17.77 -18.94
C ASN A 121 3.23 -18.29 -18.22
N GLY A 122 3.04 -19.03 -17.13
CA GLY A 122 4.14 -19.64 -16.38
C GLY A 122 4.86 -18.70 -15.41
N THR A 123 4.35 -17.48 -15.21
CA THR A 123 4.98 -16.50 -14.31
C THR A 123 3.97 -15.82 -13.40
N TRP A 124 4.43 -15.46 -12.20
CA TRP A 124 3.68 -14.65 -11.23
C TRP A 124 3.74 -13.16 -11.59
N ALA A 125 2.77 -12.39 -11.11
CA ALA A 125 2.72 -10.95 -11.34
C ALA A 125 4.00 -10.23 -10.94
N ASN A 126 4.61 -10.56 -9.79
CA ASN A 126 5.85 -9.93 -9.34
C ASN A 126 6.98 -9.99 -10.40
N ALA A 127 7.11 -11.09 -11.13
CA ALA A 127 8.12 -11.26 -12.16
C ALA A 127 7.76 -10.49 -13.45
N VAL A 128 6.46 -10.32 -13.74
CA VAL A 128 6.00 -9.41 -14.81
C VAL A 128 6.39 -7.97 -14.48
N LEU A 129 6.16 -7.55 -13.23
CA LEU A 129 6.55 -6.23 -12.74
C LEU A 129 8.07 -6.05 -12.78
N GLU A 130 8.84 -7.03 -12.32
CA GLU A 130 10.30 -6.98 -12.33
C GLU A 130 10.85 -6.79 -13.76
N ALA A 131 10.31 -7.52 -14.74
CA ALA A 131 10.67 -7.37 -16.15
C ALA A 131 10.29 -5.99 -16.73
N ALA A 132 9.29 -5.32 -16.15
CA ALA A 132 8.84 -3.98 -16.51
C ALA A 132 9.45 -2.87 -15.63
N GLY A 133 10.49 -3.16 -14.86
CA GLY A 133 11.17 -2.19 -14.00
C GLY A 133 10.35 -1.76 -12.77
N GLY A 134 9.49 -2.65 -12.26
CA GLY A 134 8.60 -2.41 -11.12
C GLY A 134 7.23 -1.84 -11.48
N ASN A 135 6.96 -1.63 -12.78
CA ASN A 135 5.74 -0.97 -13.22
C ASN A 135 4.67 -1.96 -13.69
N TYR A 136 3.42 -1.66 -13.36
CA TYR A 136 2.24 -2.37 -13.85
C TYR A 136 1.13 -1.39 -14.21
N THR A 137 0.53 -1.57 -15.39
CA THR A 137 -0.49 -0.68 -15.92
C THR A 137 -1.83 -1.40 -16.08
N PHE A 138 -2.88 -0.81 -15.53
CA PHE A 138 -4.27 -1.20 -15.71
C PHE A 138 -5.10 0.01 -16.14
N THR A 139 -6.40 -0.18 -16.38
CA THR A 139 -7.33 0.88 -16.82
C THR A 139 -8.43 1.05 -15.78
N LEU A 140 -8.76 2.28 -15.40
CA LEU A 140 -9.90 2.54 -14.52
C LEU A 140 -11.19 2.05 -15.19
N PRO A 141 -12.08 1.34 -14.46
CA PRO A 141 -13.32 0.85 -15.02
C PRO A 141 -14.19 2.03 -15.47
N THR A 142 -14.98 1.82 -16.53
CA THR A 142 -16.02 2.76 -16.95
C THR A 142 -17.27 2.62 -16.07
N GLY A 143 -18.09 3.67 -15.98
CA GLY A 143 -19.30 3.66 -15.15
C GLY A 143 -19.02 3.99 -13.67
N LEU A 144 -17.87 4.61 -13.37
CA LEU A 144 -17.57 5.12 -12.04
C LEU A 144 -18.39 6.38 -11.77
N ALA A 145 -18.78 6.61 -10.52
CA ALA A 145 -19.30 7.93 -10.14
C ALA A 145 -18.16 8.95 -10.11
N SER A 146 -18.47 10.20 -10.44
CA SER A 146 -17.56 11.29 -10.14
C SER A 146 -17.39 11.47 -8.63
N GLY A 147 -16.16 11.67 -8.16
CA GLY A 147 -15.88 11.86 -6.73
C GLY A 147 -14.43 11.61 -6.36
N GLU A 148 -14.12 11.70 -5.07
CA GLU A 148 -12.81 11.33 -4.55
C GLU A 148 -12.78 9.86 -4.13
N TYR A 149 -11.67 9.18 -4.37
CA TYR A 149 -11.48 7.76 -4.10
C TYR A 149 -10.11 7.51 -3.50
N LEU A 150 -10.00 6.45 -2.70
CA LEU A 150 -8.70 5.81 -2.45
C LEU A 150 -8.47 4.73 -3.49
N LEU A 151 -7.29 4.74 -4.10
CA LEU A 151 -6.77 3.62 -4.88
C LEU A 151 -5.85 2.81 -3.99
N ARG A 152 -6.17 1.53 -3.77
CA ARG A 152 -5.32 0.57 -3.06
C ARG A 152 -4.66 -0.35 -4.08
N SER A 153 -3.34 -0.41 -4.08
CA SER A 153 -2.57 -1.44 -4.80
C SER A 153 -1.96 -2.39 -3.77
N GLU A 154 -2.04 -3.68 -4.05
CA GLU A 154 -1.60 -4.75 -3.14
C GLU A 154 -0.78 -5.80 -3.89
N MET A 155 0.42 -6.05 -3.38
CA MET A 155 1.25 -7.21 -3.73
C MET A 155 1.15 -8.24 -2.59
N LEU A 156 0.68 -9.45 -2.89
CA LEU A 156 0.61 -10.53 -1.91
C LEU A 156 1.76 -11.51 -2.15
N ALA A 157 2.76 -11.53 -1.26
CA ALA A 157 3.86 -12.47 -1.35
C ALA A 157 3.50 -13.81 -0.67
N LEU A 158 3.58 -14.90 -1.44
CA LEU A 158 3.14 -16.23 -1.04
C LEU A 158 4.27 -17.14 -0.55
N HIS A 159 5.52 -16.67 -0.55
CA HIS A 159 6.67 -17.48 -0.14
C HIS A 159 6.59 -17.96 1.33
N GLY A 160 5.90 -17.22 2.20
CA GLY A 160 5.63 -17.60 3.59
C GLY A 160 4.28 -18.28 3.82
N ALA A 161 3.47 -18.49 2.77
CA ALA A 161 2.07 -18.94 2.88
C ALA A 161 1.91 -20.38 3.40
N GLN A 162 2.99 -21.11 3.67
CA GLN A 162 2.94 -22.49 4.19
C GLN A 162 2.40 -22.59 5.62
N THR A 163 2.29 -21.46 6.32
CA THR A 163 1.74 -21.34 7.67
C THR A 163 0.64 -20.30 7.69
N VAL A 164 -0.40 -20.53 8.49
CA VAL A 164 -1.47 -19.55 8.72
C VAL A 164 -0.83 -18.25 9.26
N GLY A 165 -1.16 -17.11 8.64
CA GLY A 165 -0.55 -15.81 8.95
C GLY A 165 0.87 -15.60 8.41
N GLY A 166 1.41 -16.53 7.61
CA GLY A 166 2.73 -16.40 7.00
C GLY A 166 2.73 -15.68 5.64
N ALA A 167 1.57 -15.51 5.01
CA ALA A 167 1.43 -14.71 3.79
C ALA A 167 1.69 -13.23 4.09
N GLN A 168 2.33 -12.54 3.14
CA GLN A 168 2.83 -11.19 3.36
C GLN A 168 2.14 -10.20 2.41
N PHE A 169 1.39 -9.27 2.97
CA PHE A 169 0.68 -8.24 2.22
C PHE A 169 1.48 -6.95 2.20
N TYR A 170 1.92 -6.54 1.02
CA TYR A 170 2.49 -5.22 0.78
C TYR A 170 1.41 -4.35 0.17
N ILE A 171 1.09 -3.24 0.84
CA ILE A 171 -0.09 -2.43 0.53
C ILE A 171 0.35 -0.98 0.40
N GLY A 172 -0.24 -0.26 -0.53
CA GLY A 172 -0.17 1.21 -0.53
C GLY A 172 -1.42 1.84 -1.11
N CYS A 173 -1.73 3.03 -0.63
CA CYS A 173 -2.89 3.80 -1.06
C CYS A 173 -2.50 5.13 -1.72
N ALA A 174 -3.17 5.48 -2.80
CA ALA A 174 -3.13 6.78 -3.45
C ALA A 174 -4.51 7.45 -3.43
N GLN A 175 -4.58 8.74 -3.70
CA GLN A 175 -5.82 9.52 -3.71
C GLN A 175 -6.14 9.99 -5.13
N LEU A 176 -7.33 9.66 -5.62
CA LEU A 176 -7.81 10.05 -6.94
C LEU A 176 -9.06 10.91 -6.82
N LYS A 177 -9.17 11.93 -7.67
CA LYS A 177 -10.42 12.64 -7.95
C LYS A 177 -10.87 12.23 -9.34
N ILE A 178 -11.80 11.30 -9.40
CA ILE A 178 -12.25 10.67 -10.62
C ILE A 178 -13.42 11.47 -11.21
N THR A 179 -13.33 11.81 -12.49
CA THR A 179 -14.49 12.19 -13.31
C THR A 179 -15.05 10.95 -14.00
N GLY A 180 -16.28 10.60 -13.68
CA GLY A 180 -16.96 9.42 -14.21
C GLY A 180 -18.40 9.71 -14.61
N THR A 181 -18.97 8.81 -15.40
CA THR A 181 -20.33 8.96 -15.98
C THR A 181 -21.39 8.11 -15.28
N GLY A 182 -20.99 7.22 -14.38
CA GLY A 182 -21.88 6.30 -13.69
C GLY A 182 -22.54 6.86 -12.43
N SER A 183 -23.47 6.07 -11.89
CA SER A 183 -24.23 6.37 -10.67
C SER A 183 -23.52 5.97 -9.37
N GLY A 184 -22.32 5.38 -9.45
CA GLY A 184 -21.52 4.99 -8.28
C GLY A 184 -21.80 3.59 -7.75
N SER A 185 -22.50 2.73 -8.50
CA SER A 185 -22.71 1.33 -8.15
C SER A 185 -21.68 0.44 -8.85
N CYS A 186 -20.74 -0.10 -8.07
CA CYS A 186 -19.78 -1.12 -8.50
C CYS A 186 -19.93 -2.35 -7.62
N THR A 187 -20.08 -3.53 -8.22
CA THR A 187 -20.30 -4.78 -7.47
C THR A 187 -19.47 -5.94 -8.04
N PRO A 188 -18.99 -6.87 -7.20
CA PRO A 188 -19.19 -6.92 -5.75
C PRO A 188 -18.33 -5.91 -4.97
N THR A 189 -18.73 -5.65 -3.72
CA THR A 189 -17.94 -4.88 -2.75
C THR A 189 -17.50 -5.78 -1.59
N ILE A 190 -16.43 -5.37 -0.91
CA ILE A 190 -15.85 -6.06 0.24
C ILE A 190 -15.54 -5.07 1.38
N SER A 191 -15.23 -5.62 2.55
CA SER A 191 -14.73 -4.87 3.71
C SER A 191 -13.26 -5.19 3.96
N ILE A 192 -12.42 -4.16 4.16
CA ILE A 192 -11.02 -4.33 4.53
C ILE A 192 -10.74 -3.52 5.82
N PRO A 193 -10.38 -4.18 6.93
CA PRO A 193 -10.34 -5.62 7.15
C PRO A 193 -11.73 -6.27 7.10
N GLY A 194 -11.76 -7.59 7.02
CA GLY A 194 -12.98 -8.41 7.11
C GLY A 194 -13.12 -9.43 5.99
N ALA A 195 -12.81 -9.07 4.75
CA ALA A 195 -12.97 -9.94 3.59
C ALA A 195 -11.94 -11.07 3.52
N TYR A 196 -10.74 -10.83 4.02
CA TYR A 196 -9.65 -11.81 4.02
C TYR A 196 -9.67 -12.61 5.32
N LYS A 197 -9.46 -13.92 5.23
CA LYS A 197 -9.20 -14.81 6.36
C LYS A 197 -7.81 -15.41 6.22
N ALA A 198 -7.12 -15.57 7.34
CA ALA A 198 -5.75 -16.09 7.33
C ALA A 198 -5.71 -17.55 6.80
N GLU A 199 -6.84 -18.26 6.91
CA GLU A 199 -7.06 -19.63 6.46
C GLU A 199 -7.62 -19.74 5.03
N ASP A 200 -7.90 -18.63 4.34
CA ASP A 200 -8.38 -18.69 2.95
C ASP A 200 -7.36 -19.44 2.09
N ALA A 201 -7.82 -20.35 1.22
CA ALA A 201 -6.94 -21.23 0.45
C ALA A 201 -6.04 -20.50 -0.57
N ASN A 202 -6.30 -19.22 -0.83
CA ASN A 202 -5.47 -18.33 -1.65
C ASN A 202 -4.58 -17.37 -0.83
N ILE A 203 -4.57 -17.52 0.51
CA ILE A 203 -3.71 -16.83 1.47
C ILE A 203 -2.83 -17.86 2.21
N TYR A 204 -3.43 -18.93 2.73
CA TYR A 204 -2.73 -20.07 3.34
C TYR A 204 -2.61 -21.22 2.34
N ILE A 205 -1.38 -21.46 1.89
CA ILE A 205 -1.02 -22.46 0.88
C ILE A 205 0.08 -23.36 1.45
N PRO A 206 -0.27 -24.42 2.21
CA PRO A 206 0.71 -25.30 2.89
C PRO A 206 1.71 -25.94 1.91
N ASN A 207 1.30 -26.15 0.67
CA ASN A 207 2.05 -26.80 -0.39
C ASN A 207 2.60 -25.82 -1.45
N VAL A 208 2.75 -24.52 -1.15
CA VAL A 208 3.12 -23.47 -2.13
C VAL A 208 4.37 -23.80 -2.95
N TYR A 209 5.33 -24.55 -2.39
CA TYR A 209 6.55 -24.96 -3.10
C TYR A 209 6.49 -26.38 -3.69
N ASN A 210 5.53 -27.20 -3.28
CA ASN A 210 5.53 -28.64 -3.55
C ASN A 210 4.15 -29.11 -3.99
N GLY A 211 3.88 -29.04 -5.30
CA GLY A 211 2.64 -29.54 -5.89
C GLY A 211 1.46 -28.57 -5.85
N PHE A 212 1.70 -27.30 -5.50
CA PHE A 212 0.72 -26.24 -5.73
C PHE A 212 0.68 -25.88 -7.23
N ASP A 213 -0.52 -25.91 -7.82
CA ASP A 213 -0.74 -25.50 -9.20
C ASP A 213 -1.13 -24.01 -9.23
N ALA A 214 -0.16 -23.16 -9.53
CA ALA A 214 -0.37 -21.73 -9.61
C ALA A 214 -1.29 -21.31 -10.77
N SER A 215 -1.49 -22.15 -11.79
CA SER A 215 -2.31 -21.79 -12.96
C SER A 215 -3.80 -21.61 -12.65
N ASN A 216 -4.26 -22.13 -11.51
CA ASN A 216 -5.63 -21.99 -11.01
C ASN A 216 -5.73 -21.03 -9.81
N TYR A 217 -4.66 -20.30 -9.50
CA TYR A 217 -4.68 -19.33 -8.41
C TYR A 217 -5.56 -18.13 -8.76
N THR A 218 -6.28 -17.62 -7.75
CA THR A 218 -7.01 -16.35 -7.82
C THR A 218 -6.77 -15.58 -6.53
N ALA A 219 -6.35 -14.33 -6.63
CA ALA A 219 -6.08 -13.50 -5.46
C ALA A 219 -7.32 -13.29 -4.57
N PRO A 220 -7.13 -13.05 -3.25
CA PRO A 220 -8.23 -12.81 -2.33
C PRO A 220 -9.03 -11.54 -2.69
N GLY A 221 -10.24 -11.41 -2.13
CA GLY A 221 -11.10 -10.25 -2.36
C GLY A 221 -12.16 -10.39 -3.46
N GLY A 222 -12.37 -11.61 -3.97
CA GLY A 222 -13.44 -11.90 -4.94
C GLY A 222 -13.14 -11.42 -6.37
N PRO A 223 -14.11 -11.49 -7.29
CA PRO A 223 -13.90 -11.10 -8.68
C PRO A 223 -13.77 -9.57 -8.84
N VAL A 224 -13.18 -9.14 -9.96
CA VAL A 224 -13.20 -7.73 -10.40
C VAL A 224 -14.65 -7.24 -10.52
N ALA A 225 -14.92 -6.08 -9.95
CA ALA A 225 -16.24 -5.48 -9.91
C ALA A 225 -16.63 -4.86 -11.25
N VAL A 226 -17.94 -4.87 -11.52
CA VAL A 226 -18.55 -4.20 -12.66
C VAL A 226 -19.25 -2.92 -12.18
N CYS A 227 -18.94 -1.80 -12.83
CA CYS A 227 -19.48 -0.47 -12.52
C CYS A 227 -20.53 -0.02 -13.55
N GLY A 228 -21.39 0.93 -13.17
CA GLY A 228 -22.36 1.56 -14.09
C GLY A 228 -23.65 0.75 -14.32
N GLY A 229 -23.88 -0.31 -13.54
CA GLY A 229 -25.12 -1.06 -13.58
C GLY A 229 -26.32 -0.19 -13.18
N SER A 230 -27.25 0.02 -14.11
CA SER A 230 -28.63 0.39 -13.75
C SER A 230 -29.20 -0.78 -12.96
N GLY A 231 -29.47 -0.57 -11.67
CA GLY A 231 -29.84 -1.61 -10.73
C GLY A 231 -30.83 -2.63 -11.29
N THR A 232 -30.34 -3.82 -11.58
CA THR A 232 -31.11 -5.05 -11.50
C THR A 232 -30.32 -5.94 -10.57
N ALA A 233 -30.81 -6.06 -9.33
CA ALA A 233 -30.34 -7.06 -8.40
C ALA A 233 -30.31 -8.42 -9.12
N PRO A 234 -29.31 -9.28 -8.90
CA PRO A 234 -29.40 -10.64 -9.38
C PRO A 234 -30.64 -11.26 -8.74
N VAL A 235 -31.63 -11.59 -9.56
CA VAL A 235 -32.66 -12.55 -9.17
C VAL A 235 -31.90 -13.80 -8.78
N ALA A 236 -32.09 -14.26 -7.54
CA ALA A 236 -31.51 -15.51 -7.07
C ALA A 236 -32.00 -16.65 -7.99
N THR A 237 -31.18 -17.03 -8.97
CA THR A 237 -31.39 -18.24 -9.74
C THR A 237 -31.13 -19.39 -8.79
N SER A 238 -32.21 -20.03 -8.36
CA SER A 238 -32.18 -21.21 -7.51
C SER A 238 -31.29 -22.27 -8.16
N ALA A 239 -30.21 -22.65 -7.46
CA ALA A 239 -29.44 -23.83 -7.84
C ALA A 239 -30.33 -25.08 -7.78
N PRO A 240 -30.15 -26.06 -8.68
CA PRO A 240 -30.93 -27.28 -8.66
C PRO A 240 -30.63 -28.07 -7.38
N VAL A 241 -31.69 -28.37 -6.63
CA VAL A 241 -31.66 -29.23 -5.44
C VAL A 241 -31.22 -30.63 -5.85
N ALA A 242 -30.09 -31.08 -5.31
CA ALA A 242 -29.68 -32.48 -5.37
C ALA A 242 -30.69 -33.32 -4.57
N ILE A 243 -31.31 -34.29 -5.24
CA ILE A 243 -32.29 -35.20 -4.67
C ILE A 243 -31.53 -36.26 -3.87
N ALA A 244 -31.52 -36.13 -2.54
CA ALA A 244 -31.09 -37.20 -1.65
C ALA A 244 -32.30 -38.06 -1.25
N SER A 245 -32.33 -39.29 -1.77
CA SER A 245 -33.26 -40.34 -1.36
C SER A 245 -33.03 -40.73 0.11
N SER A 246 -34.06 -40.60 0.93
CA SER A 246 -34.18 -41.42 2.14
C SER A 246 -35.66 -41.72 2.42
N THR A 247 -35.92 -43.00 2.61
CA THR A 247 -37.23 -43.62 2.82
C THR A 247 -37.73 -43.33 4.23
N ALA A 248 -38.86 -42.61 4.35
CA ALA A 248 -39.56 -42.43 5.61
C ALA A 248 -40.62 -43.53 5.79
N VAL A 249 -40.47 -44.32 6.85
CA VAL A 249 -41.50 -45.24 7.36
C VAL A 249 -42.34 -44.50 8.40
N LEU A 250 -43.66 -44.57 8.23
CA LEU A 250 -44.71 -43.96 9.05
C LEU A 250 -44.86 -44.66 10.42
N ALA A 251 -45.10 -43.89 11.49
CA ALA A 251 -45.98 -44.26 12.62
C ALA A 251 -46.34 -43.04 13.50
N PRO A 252 -47.47 -43.05 14.22
CA PRO A 252 -48.28 -41.86 14.43
C PRO A 252 -48.32 -41.29 15.85
N SER A 253 -48.90 -40.09 15.93
CA SER A 253 -49.17 -39.24 17.09
C SER A 253 -50.00 -39.90 18.20
N SER A 254 -49.78 -39.46 19.44
CA SER A 254 -50.84 -39.36 20.45
C SER A 254 -50.60 -38.16 21.37
N VAL A 255 -51.69 -37.42 21.55
CA VAL A 255 -51.92 -36.30 22.47
C VAL A 255 -52.08 -36.79 23.92
N ILE A 256 -51.79 -35.93 24.91
CA ILE A 256 -52.69 -35.57 26.02
C ILE A 256 -52.11 -34.34 26.76
N ALA A 257 -53.03 -33.46 27.14
CA ALA A 257 -52.87 -32.19 27.85
C ALA A 257 -52.62 -32.35 29.36
N SER A 258 -52.13 -31.30 30.05
CA SER A 258 -52.95 -30.49 31.00
C SER A 258 -52.10 -29.52 31.86
N THR A 259 -52.50 -28.24 31.82
CA THR A 259 -52.64 -27.25 32.91
C THR A 259 -51.54 -27.07 33.98
N ALA A 260 -51.06 -25.83 34.16
CA ALA A 260 -51.66 -24.85 35.08
C ALA A 260 -50.87 -23.53 35.10
N ALA A 261 -51.62 -22.43 35.17
CA ALA A 261 -51.13 -21.05 35.28
C ALA A 261 -50.88 -20.65 36.73
N VAL A 262 -49.93 -19.74 36.98
CA VAL A 262 -49.99 -18.78 38.11
C VAL A 262 -49.41 -17.42 37.66
N VAL A 263 -50.12 -16.39 38.12
CA VAL A 263 -50.07 -14.96 37.83
C VAL A 263 -48.94 -14.23 38.58
N ALA A 264 -48.53 -13.08 38.06
CA ALA A 264 -47.57 -12.08 38.61
C ALA A 264 -48.01 -11.47 39.98
N PRO A 265 -47.26 -10.53 40.65
CA PRO A 265 -46.98 -9.17 40.15
C PRO A 265 -45.67 -8.48 40.63
N SER A 266 -45.53 -7.22 40.20
CA SER A 266 -44.43 -6.25 40.26
C SER A 266 -44.14 -5.53 41.60
N SER A 267 -42.96 -4.88 41.61
CA SER A 267 -42.59 -3.56 42.21
C SER A 267 -42.14 -3.49 43.67
N VAL A 268 -41.01 -2.81 43.94
CA VAL A 268 -40.85 -1.47 44.59
C VAL A 268 -39.34 -1.15 44.75
N ALA A 269 -38.96 0.12 44.51
CA ALA A 269 -37.61 0.72 44.69
C ALA A 269 -37.48 1.44 46.07
N PRO A 270 -36.57 2.42 46.28
CA PRO A 270 -35.12 2.41 46.42
C PRO A 270 -34.66 2.78 47.87
N VAL A 271 -33.35 2.74 48.17
CA VAL A 271 -32.79 3.41 49.37
C VAL A 271 -31.53 4.22 49.02
N VAL A 272 -31.57 5.47 49.46
CA VAL A 272 -30.58 6.56 49.43
C VAL A 272 -29.71 6.56 50.70
N SER A 273 -28.45 7.00 50.59
CA SER A 273 -27.72 7.89 51.54
C SER A 273 -26.21 7.82 51.28
N SER A 274 -25.35 8.83 51.46
CA SER A 274 -25.38 10.31 51.41
C SER A 274 -23.92 10.76 51.64
N VAL A 275 -23.55 11.89 51.01
CA VAL A 275 -22.22 12.55 50.90
C VAL A 275 -21.62 13.04 52.26
N PRO A 276 -20.35 13.51 52.38
CA PRO A 276 -19.96 14.87 51.92
C PRO A 276 -18.57 15.04 51.27
N THR A 277 -18.49 16.12 50.49
CA THR A 277 -17.37 16.73 49.74
C THR A 277 -16.37 17.51 50.60
N LYS A 278 -15.10 17.68 50.14
CA LYS A 278 -14.48 19.01 49.81
C LYS A 278 -13.03 18.93 49.24
N ALA A 279 -12.91 19.49 48.02
CA ALA A 279 -11.87 20.25 47.32
C ALA A 279 -10.35 20.30 47.72
N ALA A 280 -9.54 20.08 46.68
CA ALA A 280 -8.44 20.91 46.11
C ALA A 280 -7.04 21.02 46.77
N ASN A 281 -6.03 20.50 46.06
CA ASN A 281 -4.76 21.16 45.65
C ASN A 281 -4.01 20.22 44.69
N SER A 282 -3.75 20.57 43.43
CA SER A 282 -2.57 21.30 42.92
C SER A 282 -1.22 20.75 43.41
N THR A 283 -0.58 19.89 42.59
CA THR A 283 0.86 19.91 42.25
C THR A 283 1.21 18.77 41.26
N LEU A 284 2.04 19.06 40.25
CA LEU A 284 2.61 18.13 39.27
C LEU A 284 3.52 17.08 39.94
N PRO A 285 3.64 15.84 39.39
CA PRO A 285 4.79 15.00 39.66
C PRO A 285 5.81 15.04 38.51
N THR A 286 7.04 15.41 38.88
CA THR A 286 8.27 15.28 38.11
C THR A 286 8.59 13.80 37.90
N PHE A 287 8.78 13.39 36.64
CA PHE A 287 9.25 12.04 36.30
C PHE A 287 10.74 11.91 36.67
N VAL A 288 11.04 11.00 37.59
CA VAL A 288 12.40 10.62 37.97
C VAL A 288 12.83 9.44 37.11
N VAL A 289 13.89 9.62 36.34
CA VAL A 289 14.57 8.58 35.54
C VAL A 289 15.36 7.67 36.47
N PRO A 290 15.17 6.34 36.46
CA PRO A 290 16.07 5.44 37.15
C PRO A 290 17.28 5.11 36.26
N THR A 291 18.45 5.51 36.73
CA THR A 291 19.78 5.18 36.20
C THR A 291 20.04 3.69 36.34
N GLN A 292 20.15 2.96 35.23
CA GLN A 292 20.55 1.55 35.22
C GLN A 292 22.07 1.43 35.40
N VAL A 293 22.46 0.74 36.47
CA VAL A 293 23.85 0.38 36.78
C VAL A 293 24.15 -0.93 36.06
N ALA A 294 25.10 -0.90 35.11
CA ALA A 294 25.62 -2.09 34.46
C ALA A 294 26.53 -2.87 35.42
N PRO A 295 26.34 -4.20 35.59
CA PRO A 295 27.33 -5.02 36.27
C PRO A 295 28.48 -5.41 35.31
N THR A 296 29.68 -5.13 35.79
CA THR A 296 30.98 -5.55 35.28
C THR A 296 31.25 -7.04 35.58
N THR A 297 32.27 -7.57 34.90
CA THR A 297 33.04 -8.81 35.14
C THR A 297 32.55 -10.13 34.51
N LEU A 298 33.18 -10.47 33.37
CA LEU A 298 33.66 -11.83 33.12
C LEU A 298 35.03 -11.78 32.41
N ALA A 299 36.09 -11.82 33.20
CA ALA A 299 37.39 -12.39 32.83
C ALA A 299 37.32 -13.86 33.30
N THR A 300 37.83 -14.89 32.63
CA THR A 300 39.21 -15.19 32.20
C THR A 300 39.08 -16.51 31.40
N LEU A 301 39.80 -16.77 30.30
CA LEU A 301 41.06 -17.52 30.31
C LEU A 301 41.66 -17.46 28.89
N VAL A 302 42.88 -16.92 28.81
CA VAL A 302 43.74 -16.90 27.63
C VAL A 302 44.53 -18.21 27.61
N ALA A 303 44.46 -18.95 26.50
CA ALA A 303 45.43 -19.98 26.15
C ALA A 303 46.36 -19.40 25.08
N SER A 304 47.62 -19.24 25.44
CA SER A 304 48.70 -18.78 24.57
C SER A 304 49.08 -19.84 23.55
N ALA A 305 49.17 -19.46 22.27
CA ALA A 305 49.98 -20.15 21.28
C ALA A 305 50.72 -19.11 20.43
N SER A 306 52.04 -19.06 20.62
CA SER A 306 52.99 -18.26 19.84
C SER A 306 53.17 -18.85 18.45
N SER A 307 53.17 -17.99 17.42
CA SER A 307 53.99 -18.23 16.22
C SER A 307 54.31 -16.91 15.52
N ASN A 308 55.62 -16.68 15.35
CA ASN A 308 56.25 -15.61 14.58
C ASN A 308 55.59 -15.36 13.22
N GLY A 309 55.35 -14.08 12.90
CA GLY A 309 55.00 -13.64 11.56
C GLY A 309 55.21 -12.15 11.41
N THR A 310 56.31 -11.77 10.78
CA THR A 310 56.67 -10.42 10.32
C THR A 310 55.53 -9.75 9.55
N ALA A 311 55.10 -8.57 9.99
CA ALA A 311 54.14 -7.72 9.29
C ALA A 311 54.83 -6.96 8.12
N PRO A 312 54.30 -7.00 6.88
CA PRO A 312 54.75 -6.11 5.82
C PRO A 312 54.05 -4.74 5.94
N THR A 313 54.86 -3.68 5.86
CA THR A 313 54.43 -2.29 5.71
C THR A 313 53.85 -2.06 4.32
N PHE A 314 52.59 -1.60 4.25
CA PHE A 314 51.98 -1.15 3.00
C PHE A 314 52.12 0.38 2.84
N PRO A 315 52.48 0.88 1.65
CA PRO A 315 52.59 2.31 1.40
C PRO A 315 51.21 2.96 1.24
N THR A 316 51.07 4.17 1.80
CA THR A 316 49.95 5.10 1.60
C THR A 316 49.78 5.48 0.12
N PRO A 317 48.57 5.40 -0.47
CA PRO A 317 48.33 5.89 -1.83
C PRO A 317 48.24 7.42 -1.87
N SER A 318 49.04 8.02 -2.75
CA SER A 318 48.97 9.43 -3.13
C SER A 318 47.71 9.75 -3.94
N ALA A 319 47.13 10.92 -3.70
CA ALA A 319 45.96 11.44 -4.43
C ALA A 319 46.25 11.60 -5.95
N PRO A 320 45.32 11.21 -6.84
CA PRO A 320 45.48 11.47 -8.26
C PRO A 320 45.12 12.93 -8.61
N VAL A 321 46.03 13.54 -9.36
CA VAL A 321 45.96 14.88 -9.93
C VAL A 321 44.99 14.88 -11.12
N SER A 322 44.07 15.85 -11.17
CA SER A 322 43.08 15.99 -12.25
C SER A 322 43.72 16.39 -13.58
N ALA A 323 43.36 15.70 -14.66
CA ALA A 323 43.54 16.15 -16.04
C ALA A 323 42.21 16.75 -16.57
N PRO A 324 42.25 17.75 -17.48
CA PRO A 324 41.06 18.48 -17.89
C PRO A 324 40.19 17.67 -18.87
N ALA A 325 38.88 17.68 -18.63
CA ALA A 325 37.87 17.08 -19.50
C ALA A 325 37.65 17.88 -20.80
N PRO A 326 37.30 17.23 -21.93
CA PRO A 326 36.99 17.91 -23.18
C PRO A 326 35.65 18.67 -23.08
N ALA A 327 35.58 19.82 -23.75
CA ALA A 327 34.43 20.71 -23.75
C ALA A 327 33.14 20.02 -24.28
N PRO A 328 31.98 20.13 -23.60
CA PRO A 328 30.72 19.65 -24.14
C PRO A 328 30.13 20.64 -25.14
N SER A 329 29.67 20.08 -26.26
CA SER A 329 29.00 20.76 -27.36
C SER A 329 27.65 21.33 -26.92
N ALA A 330 27.37 22.58 -27.29
CA ALA A 330 26.11 23.27 -27.01
C ALA A 330 24.99 22.71 -27.90
N GLY A 331 23.93 22.18 -27.27
CA GLY A 331 22.71 21.70 -27.91
C GLY A 331 21.48 22.54 -27.53
N THR A 332 21.24 23.59 -28.32
CA THR A 332 19.93 24.07 -28.82
C THR A 332 18.71 24.18 -27.86
N GLY A 333 18.59 25.32 -27.17
CA GLY A 333 17.44 26.24 -27.21
C GLY A 333 15.98 25.75 -27.26
N GLY A 334 15.56 24.79 -26.43
CA GLY A 334 14.13 24.47 -26.19
C GLY A 334 13.64 24.97 -24.83
N SER A 335 12.39 25.42 -24.71
CA SER A 335 11.78 25.67 -23.39
C SER A 335 11.28 24.36 -22.77
N VAL A 336 11.59 24.12 -21.50
CA VAL A 336 11.16 22.95 -20.73
C VAL A 336 9.68 23.06 -20.39
N ALA A 337 8.86 22.06 -20.74
CA ALA A 337 7.44 22.04 -20.39
C ALA A 337 7.22 22.09 -18.87
N LEU A 338 6.00 22.45 -18.45
CA LEU A 338 5.59 22.35 -17.05
C LEU A 338 5.90 20.94 -16.52
N TYR A 339 6.51 20.86 -15.34
CA TYR A 339 7.01 19.67 -14.65
C TYR A 339 8.22 18.96 -15.30
N GLY A 340 8.81 19.53 -16.36
CA GLY A 340 10.08 19.02 -16.89
C GLY A 340 11.29 19.44 -16.04
N GLN A 341 12.37 18.67 -16.11
CA GLN A 341 13.64 19.01 -15.46
C GLN A 341 14.27 20.23 -16.14
N CYS A 342 14.61 21.23 -15.34
CA CYS A 342 15.19 22.50 -15.78
C CYS A 342 16.51 22.82 -15.06
N GLY A 343 17.02 21.89 -14.24
CA GLY A 343 18.28 22.06 -13.53
C GLY A 343 18.64 20.87 -12.65
N GLY A 344 19.75 21.02 -11.93
CA GLY A 344 20.36 19.98 -11.10
C GLY A 344 21.84 19.81 -11.39
N ALA A 345 22.61 19.30 -10.43
CA ALA A 345 24.02 18.97 -10.62
C ALA A 345 24.17 17.99 -11.80
N ASN A 346 25.04 18.35 -12.75
CA ASN A 346 25.30 17.66 -14.02
C ASN A 346 24.17 17.70 -15.07
N TRP A 347 23.13 18.52 -14.90
CA TRP A 347 22.12 18.74 -15.93
C TRP A 347 22.69 19.53 -17.12
N THR A 348 22.60 18.96 -18.33
CA THR A 348 23.06 19.59 -19.58
C THR A 348 21.91 19.96 -20.53
N GLY A 349 20.67 19.72 -20.13
CA GLY A 349 19.48 20.06 -20.91
C GLY A 349 19.05 21.52 -20.75
N ALA A 350 17.88 21.85 -21.30
CA ALA A 350 17.33 23.19 -21.21
C ALA A 350 17.06 23.62 -19.76
N THR A 351 17.28 24.90 -19.45
CA THR A 351 17.10 25.48 -18.11
C THR A 351 15.95 26.49 -18.01
N THR A 352 15.38 26.87 -19.15
CA THR A 352 14.29 27.83 -19.22
C THR A 352 12.96 27.11 -19.33
N CYS A 353 12.04 27.36 -18.39
CA CYS A 353 10.70 26.81 -18.42
C CYS A 353 9.79 27.49 -19.45
N ALA A 354 8.77 26.78 -19.92
CA ALA A 354 7.70 27.33 -20.73
C ALA A 354 6.99 28.49 -20.01
N THR A 355 6.38 29.39 -20.78
CA THR A 355 5.72 30.60 -20.26
C THR A 355 4.72 30.26 -19.16
N GLY A 356 4.84 30.93 -18.00
CA GLY A 356 3.99 30.70 -16.82
C GLY A 356 4.56 29.73 -15.78
N ALA A 357 5.69 29.09 -16.07
CA ALA A 357 6.40 28.21 -15.14
C ALA A 357 7.73 28.80 -14.68
N LYS A 358 8.15 28.44 -13.47
CA LYS A 358 9.46 28.79 -12.88
C LYS A 358 10.26 27.53 -12.62
N CYS A 359 11.58 27.57 -12.83
CA CYS A 359 12.44 26.47 -12.47
C CYS A 359 12.68 26.48 -10.95
N GLU A 360 12.11 25.53 -10.23
CA GLU A 360 12.22 25.41 -8.77
C GLU A 360 13.18 24.29 -8.40
N LYS A 361 14.18 24.60 -7.56
CA LYS A 361 15.15 23.61 -7.06
C LYS A 361 14.46 22.70 -6.05
N MET A 362 14.44 21.40 -6.34
CA MET A 362 13.90 20.39 -5.42
C MET A 362 15.03 19.79 -4.56
N ASN A 363 16.16 19.48 -5.19
CA ASN A 363 17.39 19.05 -4.50
C ASN A 363 18.62 19.44 -5.32
N ASP A 364 19.83 19.07 -4.85
CA ASP A 364 21.09 19.45 -5.50
C ASP A 364 21.25 18.88 -6.92
N TYR A 365 20.59 17.76 -7.22
CA TYR A 365 20.69 17.05 -8.50
C TYR A 365 19.47 17.26 -9.40
N TYR A 366 18.43 17.98 -8.93
CA TYR A 366 17.17 18.10 -9.65
C TYR A 366 16.44 19.43 -9.35
N SER A 367 16.14 20.17 -10.42
CA SER A 367 15.23 21.32 -10.43
C SER A 367 14.16 21.12 -11.50
N GLN A 368 12.94 21.55 -11.22
CA GLN A 368 11.77 21.27 -12.06
C GLN A 368 10.98 22.54 -12.38
N CYS A 369 10.43 22.61 -13.60
CA CYS A 369 9.50 23.66 -13.96
C CYS A 369 8.19 23.49 -13.21
N VAL A 370 7.85 24.40 -12.31
CA VAL A 370 6.58 24.36 -11.58
C VAL A 370 5.72 25.56 -11.96
N GLY A 371 4.41 25.39 -11.85
CA GLY A 371 3.45 26.44 -12.18
C GLY A 371 3.63 27.59 -11.21
N SER A 372 3.79 28.81 -11.72
CA SER A 372 3.70 29.97 -10.84
C SER A 372 2.24 30.09 -10.43
N VAL A 373 1.90 29.65 -9.21
CA VAL A 373 0.65 30.07 -8.58
C VAL A 373 0.72 31.58 -8.54
N VAL A 374 0.02 32.24 -9.46
CA VAL A 374 -0.24 33.68 -9.34
C VAL A 374 -1.06 33.78 -8.08
N ARG A 375 -0.39 34.02 -6.95
CA ARG A 375 -1.05 34.58 -5.77
C ARG A 375 -1.56 35.92 -6.25
N ARG A 376 -2.78 35.96 -6.80
CA ARG A 376 -3.59 37.16 -6.73
C ARG A 376 -3.67 37.43 -5.25
N SER A 377 -2.86 38.36 -4.78
CA SER A 377 -3.14 39.06 -3.54
C SER A 377 -4.60 39.44 -3.63
N ARG A 378 -5.45 38.74 -2.87
CA ARG A 378 -6.78 39.26 -2.56
C ARG A 378 -6.49 40.56 -1.82
N GLN A 379 -6.48 41.64 -2.57
CA GLN A 379 -6.69 42.95 -2.04
C GLN A 379 -8.05 42.86 -1.36
N TYR A 380 -8.02 42.74 -0.04
CA TYR A 380 -9.18 42.89 0.81
C TYR A 380 -9.68 44.31 0.56
N VAL A 381 -10.78 44.42 -0.17
CA VAL A 381 -11.54 45.66 -0.28
C VAL A 381 -12.64 45.55 0.79
N PRO A 382 -12.53 46.26 1.92
CA PRO A 382 -13.68 46.43 2.80
C PRO A 382 -14.57 47.51 2.20
N GLY A 383 -15.81 47.15 1.91
CA GLY A 383 -16.87 48.08 1.56
C GLY A 383 -18.17 47.31 1.41
N LEU A 384 -19.33 47.85 1.74
CA LEU A 384 -19.71 49.18 2.22
C LEU A 384 -21.13 49.02 2.79
#